data_AF-A0A815KIF6-F1
#
_entry.id   AF-A0A815KIF6-F1
#
_cell.length_a   1.000
_cell.length_b   1.000
_cell.length_c   1.000
_cell.angle_alpha   90.00
_cell.angle_beta   90.00
_cell.angle_gamma   90.00
#
_symmetry.space_group_name_H-M   'P 1'
#
loop_
_entity.id
_entity.type
_entity.pdbx_description
1 polymer ?
#
loop_
_entity_poly.entity_id
_entity_poly.type
_entity_poly.pdbx_seq_one_letter_code
_entity_poly.pdbx_strand_id
1 'polypeptide(L)'
;MYNTDKQKKQAPFIKPLSYDPNNFVILQRYINSLIISGQYPSGDKFDMCDRFESAFTSDAINLNQNYINGTVEDRIHIAHNVSDYSGPAFEIPYSILLPKRSQVTNLLVPVCHAASHVAYAATRVEPHFMLSGGASGYAAAYSILNGTIDVQAVNIKQILINDGVLLHYPQGHCNE
;
A
#
# COMPACT_ATOMS: atom_id res chain seq x y z
N MET A 1 -15.33 2.72 -6.09
CA MET A 1 -15.22 1.78 -7.23
C MET A 1 -15.83 0.45 -6.80
N TYR A 2 -16.80 -0.08 -7.53
CA TYR A 2 -17.42 -1.35 -7.12
C TYR A 2 -16.70 -2.54 -7.77
N ASN A 3 -16.33 -3.51 -6.96
CA ASN A 3 -15.67 -4.74 -7.41
C ASN A 3 -16.72 -5.84 -7.67
N THR A 4 -16.40 -6.76 -8.59
CA THR A 4 -17.26 -7.91 -8.93
C THR A 4 -16.41 -9.06 -9.49
N ASP A 5 -16.71 -10.28 -9.08
CA ASP A 5 -16.15 -11.53 -9.61
C ASP A 5 -16.87 -12.00 -10.88
N LYS A 6 -18.05 -11.44 -11.19
CA LYS A 6 -18.83 -11.76 -12.39
C LYS A 6 -18.24 -11.07 -13.61
N GLN A 7 -17.53 -11.83 -14.44
CA GLN A 7 -16.88 -11.33 -15.66
C GLN A 7 -17.80 -10.50 -16.58
N LYS A 8 -19.08 -10.91 -16.71
CA LYS A 8 -20.08 -10.17 -17.52
C LYS A 8 -20.43 -8.78 -16.98
N LYS A 9 -20.08 -8.47 -15.73
CA LYS A 9 -20.31 -7.20 -15.05
C LYS A 9 -19.03 -6.37 -14.89
N GLN A 10 -17.87 -6.91 -15.26
CA GLN A 10 -16.61 -6.19 -15.21
C GLN A 10 -16.55 -5.19 -16.35
N ALA A 11 -16.21 -3.95 -16.04
CA ALA A 11 -15.94 -2.95 -17.06
C ALA A 11 -14.65 -3.31 -17.83
N PRO A 12 -14.54 -2.99 -19.13
CA PRO A 12 -13.29 -3.16 -19.86
C PRO A 12 -12.15 -2.40 -19.18
N PHE A 13 -11.03 -3.10 -18.92
CA PHE A 13 -9.83 -2.49 -18.38
C PHE A 13 -8.90 -2.07 -19.51
N ILE A 14 -8.87 -0.77 -19.81
CA ILE A 14 -7.92 -0.17 -20.75
C ILE A 14 -6.64 0.10 -19.98
N LYS A 15 -5.57 -0.65 -20.30
CA LYS A 15 -4.27 -0.50 -19.65
C LYS A 15 -3.66 0.86 -20.02
N PRO A 16 -3.27 1.69 -19.02
CA PRO A 16 -2.48 2.90 -19.27
C PRO A 16 -1.13 2.58 -19.94
N LEU A 17 -0.53 3.59 -20.58
CA LEU A 17 0.75 3.45 -21.30
C LEU A 17 1.90 2.94 -20.39
N SER A 18 1.88 3.31 -19.11
CA SER A 18 2.87 2.94 -18.08
C SER A 18 2.39 1.82 -17.14
N TYR A 19 1.43 1.00 -17.58
CA TYR A 19 0.90 -0.08 -16.76
C TYR A 19 1.94 -1.18 -16.51
N ASP A 20 2.37 -1.34 -15.26
CA ASP A 20 3.14 -2.49 -14.78
C ASP A 20 2.30 -3.32 -13.80
N PRO A 21 1.95 -4.58 -14.11
CA PRO A 21 1.20 -5.44 -13.20
C PRO A 21 1.94 -5.73 -11.88
N ASN A 22 3.28 -5.63 -11.85
CA ASN A 22 4.07 -5.89 -10.65
C ASN A 22 3.75 -4.90 -9.52
N ASN A 23 3.35 -3.67 -9.87
CA ASN A 23 2.93 -2.65 -8.90
C ASN A 23 1.67 -3.04 -8.11
N PHE A 24 0.92 -4.06 -8.57
CA PHE A 24 -0.33 -4.50 -7.97
C PHE A 24 -0.23 -5.88 -7.31
N VAL A 25 0.96 -6.50 -7.25
CA VAL A 25 1.13 -7.85 -6.69
C VAL A 25 0.68 -7.93 -5.23
N ILE A 26 0.97 -6.90 -4.44
CA ILE A 26 0.58 -6.82 -3.03
C ILE A 26 -0.95 -6.69 -2.89
N LEU A 27 -1.58 -5.85 -3.73
CA LEU A 27 -3.04 -5.73 -3.81
C LEU A 27 -3.68 -7.06 -4.22
N GLN A 28 -3.13 -7.76 -5.21
CA GLN A 28 -3.64 -9.04 -5.67
C GLN A 28 -3.54 -10.12 -4.57
N ARG A 29 -2.42 -10.18 -3.84
CA ARG A 29 -2.25 -11.10 -2.71
C ARG A 29 -3.27 -10.83 -1.60
N TYR A 30 -3.54 -9.56 -1.30
CA TYR A 30 -4.56 -9.17 -0.32
C TYR A 30 -5.97 -9.56 -0.76
N ILE A 31 -6.36 -9.26 -1.99
CA ILE A 31 -7.67 -9.67 -2.52
C ILE A 31 -7.81 -11.20 -2.46
N ASN A 32 -6.77 -11.93 -2.87
CA ASN A 32 -6.77 -13.39 -2.81
C ASN A 32 -6.89 -13.91 -1.36
N SER A 33 -6.21 -13.30 -0.39
CA SER A 33 -6.29 -13.72 1.00
C SER A 33 -7.68 -13.47 1.59
N LEU A 34 -8.34 -12.37 1.24
CA LEU A 34 -9.73 -12.12 1.61
C LEU A 34 -10.70 -13.14 1.03
N ILE A 35 -10.50 -13.54 -0.24
CA ILE A 35 -11.32 -14.56 -0.90
C ILE A 35 -11.14 -15.91 -0.18
N ILE A 36 -9.89 -16.30 0.09
CA ILE A 36 -9.56 -17.56 0.77
C ILE A 36 -10.11 -17.58 2.20
N SER A 37 -10.04 -16.46 2.93
CA SER A 37 -10.55 -16.38 4.31
C SER A 37 -12.08 -16.29 4.39
N GLY A 38 -12.77 -16.20 3.25
CA GLY A 38 -14.21 -15.98 3.20
C GLY A 38 -14.65 -14.59 3.68
N GLN A 39 -13.70 -13.67 3.87
CA GLN A 39 -13.99 -12.29 4.28
C GLN A 39 -14.28 -11.37 3.10
N TYR A 40 -13.96 -11.80 1.88
CA TYR A 40 -14.34 -11.06 0.68
C TYR A 40 -15.87 -11.03 0.53
N PRO A 41 -16.48 -9.86 0.30
CA PRO A 41 -17.94 -9.75 0.26
C PRO A 41 -18.54 -10.66 -0.82
N SER A 42 -19.49 -11.51 -0.43
CA SER A 42 -20.28 -12.30 -1.36
C SER A 42 -21.42 -11.45 -1.96
N GLY A 43 -21.51 -11.36 -3.29
CA GLY A 43 -22.61 -10.66 -3.96
C GLY A 43 -22.29 -10.21 -5.38
N ASP A 44 -23.29 -9.65 -6.05
CA ASP A 44 -23.21 -9.25 -7.46
C ASP A 44 -22.34 -8.00 -7.72
N LYS A 45 -22.19 -7.17 -6.69
CA LYS A 45 -21.50 -5.88 -6.68
C LYS A 45 -21.16 -5.59 -5.23
N PHE A 46 -19.89 -5.30 -4.93
CA PHE A 46 -19.49 -4.97 -3.57
C PHE A 46 -18.56 -3.75 -3.55
N ASP A 47 -18.68 -2.99 -2.47
CA ASP A 47 -17.79 -1.90 -2.12
C ASP A 47 -17.06 -2.29 -0.85
N MET A 48 -15.78 -1.93 -0.77
CA MET A 48 -14.99 -2.12 0.43
C MET A 48 -14.94 -0.84 1.29
N CYS A 49 -15.65 0.22 0.86
CA CYS A 49 -15.89 1.42 1.66
C CYS A 49 -16.58 1.09 2.99
N ASP A 50 -16.23 1.81 4.05
CA ASP A 50 -16.76 1.71 5.42
C ASP A 50 -16.61 0.36 6.14
N ARG A 51 -15.97 -0.64 5.53
CA ARG A 51 -15.39 -1.73 6.32
C ARG A 51 -14.10 -1.21 6.94
N PHE A 52 -14.12 -0.99 8.25
CA PHE A 52 -12.96 -0.69 9.09
C PHE A 52 -11.79 -1.69 8.98
N GLU A 53 -11.95 -2.76 8.20
CA GLU A 53 -10.99 -3.83 7.94
C GLU A 53 -10.50 -3.87 6.47
N SER A 54 -11.00 -2.96 5.61
CA SER A 54 -10.59 -2.91 4.19
C SER A 54 -9.27 -2.18 4.03
N ALA A 55 -8.29 -2.83 3.40
CA ALA A 55 -6.97 -2.25 3.18
C ALA A 55 -6.91 -1.16 2.11
N PHE A 56 -8.01 -0.93 1.39
CA PHE A 56 -8.12 0.10 0.37
C PHE A 56 -9.50 0.73 0.46
N THR A 57 -9.55 2.05 0.57
CA THR A 57 -10.77 2.80 0.25
C THR A 57 -10.77 3.11 -1.24
N SER A 58 -11.87 2.79 -1.90
CA SER A 58 -12.09 3.11 -3.31
C SER A 58 -12.97 4.35 -3.50
N ASP A 59 -13.25 5.03 -2.39
CA ASP A 59 -14.12 6.17 -2.32
C ASP A 59 -13.33 7.42 -1.91
N ALA A 60 -12.94 8.17 -2.92
CA ALA A 60 -12.77 9.59 -2.74
C ALA A 60 -14.17 10.20 -2.91
N ILE A 61 -14.85 10.46 -1.78
CA ILE A 61 -16.26 10.87 -1.74
C ILE A 61 -16.46 12.07 -2.67
N ASN A 62 -17.36 11.93 -3.64
CA ASN A 62 -17.66 12.90 -4.70
C ASN A 62 -16.55 13.22 -5.71
N LEU A 63 -15.41 12.50 -5.70
CA LEU A 63 -14.29 12.74 -6.60
C LEU A 63 -14.15 11.70 -7.72
N ASN A 64 -15.01 10.68 -7.77
CA ASN A 64 -14.96 9.58 -8.75
C ASN A 64 -16.20 9.47 -9.64
N GLN A 65 -17.02 10.53 -9.74
CA GLN A 65 -18.21 10.54 -10.58
C GLN A 65 -17.85 10.24 -12.04
N ASN A 66 -18.67 9.45 -12.73
CA ASN A 66 -18.46 9.05 -14.13
C ASN A 66 -17.18 8.23 -14.42
N TYR A 67 -16.40 7.75 -13.43
CA TYR A 67 -15.18 6.98 -13.71
C TYR A 67 -15.38 5.80 -14.68
N ILE A 68 -16.52 5.09 -14.58
CA ILE A 68 -16.81 3.90 -15.40
C ILE A 68 -17.24 4.27 -16.83
N ASN A 69 -18.19 5.21 -16.95
CA ASN A 69 -18.85 5.54 -18.23
C ASN A 69 -18.31 6.81 -18.89
N GLY A 70 -17.40 7.52 -18.24
CA GLY A 70 -16.79 8.76 -18.71
C GLY A 70 -15.63 8.54 -19.67
N THR A 71 -15.13 9.65 -20.19
CA THR A 71 -14.04 9.66 -21.16
C THR A 71 -12.68 9.40 -20.49
N VAL A 72 -11.61 9.36 -21.29
CA VAL A 72 -10.24 9.28 -20.77
C VAL A 72 -9.90 10.56 -19.99
N GLU A 73 -10.36 11.72 -20.47
CA GLU A 73 -10.21 13.02 -19.81
C GLU A 73 -10.90 13.05 -18.45
N ASP A 74 -12.11 12.50 -18.34
CA ASP A 74 -12.80 12.36 -17.04
C ASP A 74 -11.94 11.56 -16.05
N ARG A 75 -11.32 10.46 -16.51
CA ARG A 75 -10.48 9.61 -15.66
C ARG A 75 -9.18 10.30 -15.25
N ILE A 76 -8.58 11.09 -16.14
CA ILE A 76 -7.41 11.92 -15.82
C ILE A 76 -7.80 12.97 -14.77
N HIS A 77 -8.92 13.67 -14.96
CA HIS A 77 -9.41 14.67 -14.00
C HIS A 77 -9.69 14.05 -12.62
N ILE A 78 -10.34 12.88 -12.58
CA ILE A 78 -10.56 12.12 -11.35
C ILE A 78 -9.23 11.77 -10.66
N ALA A 79 -8.25 11.26 -11.42
CA ALA A 79 -6.94 10.91 -10.87
C ALA A 79 -6.23 12.12 -10.23
N HIS A 80 -6.29 13.29 -10.86
CA HIS A 80 -5.77 14.53 -10.31
C HIS A 80 -6.50 14.94 -9.02
N ASN A 81 -7.83 14.99 -9.03
CA ASN A 81 -8.60 15.39 -7.84
C ASN A 81 -8.37 14.45 -6.64
N VAL A 82 -8.26 13.14 -6.89
CA VAL A 82 -7.94 12.14 -5.85
C VAL A 82 -6.55 12.37 -5.27
N SER A 83 -5.58 12.71 -6.12
CA SER A 83 -4.22 13.05 -5.70
C SER A 83 -4.19 14.29 -4.81
N ASP A 84 -4.89 15.35 -5.21
CA ASP A 84 -4.96 16.61 -4.44
C ASP A 84 -5.62 16.41 -3.07
N TYR A 85 -6.68 15.60 -3.01
CA TYR A 85 -7.36 15.27 -1.76
C TYR A 85 -6.48 14.43 -0.81
N SER A 86 -5.72 13.49 -1.35
CA SER A 86 -4.92 12.55 -0.57
C SER A 86 -3.61 13.16 -0.04
N GLY A 87 -3.18 14.29 -0.62
CA GLY A 87 -1.90 14.91 -0.32
C GLY A 87 -0.72 14.13 -0.93
N PRO A 88 0.50 14.70 -0.87
CA PRO A 88 1.69 14.02 -1.36
C PRO A 88 1.97 12.80 -0.47
N ALA A 89 2.30 11.65 -1.05
CA ALA A 89 2.75 10.56 -0.19
C ALA A 89 4.11 10.89 0.43
N PHE A 90 4.37 10.22 1.54
CA PHE A 90 5.53 10.45 2.37
C PHE A 90 6.12 9.13 2.78
N GLU A 91 7.44 9.12 2.98
CA GLU A 91 8.15 7.94 3.42
C GLU A 91 8.07 7.81 4.93
N ILE A 92 8.04 6.57 5.41
CA ILE A 92 8.18 6.25 6.82
C ILE A 92 9.58 5.68 7.06
N PRO A 93 10.36 6.26 7.99
CA PRO A 93 11.69 5.76 8.27
C PRO A 93 11.64 4.37 8.90
N TYR A 94 12.42 3.44 8.37
CA TYR A 94 12.52 2.07 8.89
C TYR A 94 12.87 1.99 10.39
N SER A 95 13.57 3.00 10.92
CA SER A 95 13.91 3.09 12.34
C SER A 95 12.70 3.11 13.27
N ILE A 96 11.50 3.45 12.79
CA ILE A 96 10.27 3.39 13.58
C ILE A 96 9.92 1.95 14.00
N LEU A 97 10.37 0.96 13.22
CA LEU A 97 10.14 -0.47 13.48
C LEU A 97 11.16 -1.06 14.46
N LEU A 98 12.16 -0.27 14.87
CA LEU A 98 13.35 -0.74 15.57
C LEU A 98 13.42 -0.17 16.98
N PRO A 99 13.53 -1.02 18.01
CA PRO A 99 13.95 -0.57 19.34
C PRO A 99 15.38 -0.01 19.32
N LYS A 100 15.75 0.69 20.40
CA LYS A 100 17.14 1.15 20.57
C LYS A 100 18.07 -0.05 20.58
N ARG A 101 19.18 0.04 19.85
CA ARG A 101 20.17 -1.05 19.74
C ARG A 101 20.73 -1.50 21.09
N SER A 102 20.84 -0.59 22.06
CA SER A 102 21.28 -0.91 23.43
C SER A 102 20.29 -1.77 24.23
N GLN A 103 19.04 -1.90 23.78
CA GLN A 103 18.00 -2.70 24.43
C GLN A 103 17.87 -4.08 23.78
N VAL A 104 17.83 -4.13 22.45
CA VAL A 104 17.68 -5.36 21.68
C VAL A 104 18.12 -5.15 20.23
N THR A 105 18.71 -6.17 19.60
CA THR A 105 19.27 -6.05 18.24
C THR A 105 18.65 -6.97 17.19
N ASN A 106 17.68 -7.79 17.59
CA ASN A 106 17.03 -8.79 16.77
C ASN A 106 15.49 -8.71 16.81
N LEU A 107 14.93 -7.57 17.24
CA LEU A 107 13.48 -7.36 17.34
C LEU A 107 12.99 -6.36 16.29
N LEU A 108 11.91 -6.73 15.60
CA LEU A 108 11.17 -5.90 14.66
C LEU A 108 9.74 -5.69 15.18
N VAL A 109 9.25 -4.45 15.12
CA VAL A 109 7.93 -4.08 15.62
C VAL A 109 7.10 -3.45 14.49
N PRO A 110 6.47 -4.27 13.62
CA PRO A 110 5.77 -3.78 12.42
C PRO A 110 4.45 -3.04 12.70
N VAL A 111 3.89 -3.17 13.91
CA VAL A 111 2.55 -2.68 14.26
C VAL A 111 2.56 -1.80 15.51
N CYS A 112 3.25 -2.24 16.57
CA CYS A 112 3.22 -1.60 17.89
C CYS A 112 4.34 -0.57 18.09
N HIS A 113 4.72 0.18 17.04
CA HIS A 113 5.77 1.19 17.14
C HIS A 113 5.31 2.41 17.94
N ALA A 114 6.27 3.08 18.58
CA ALA A 114 5.99 4.27 19.37
C ALA A 114 5.64 5.45 18.45
N ALA A 115 4.39 5.92 18.51
CA ALA A 115 3.89 7.08 17.78
C ALA A 115 2.99 7.93 18.66
N SER A 116 2.89 9.24 18.38
CA SER A 116 1.83 10.07 18.96
C SER A 116 0.47 9.61 18.43
N HIS A 117 -0.63 9.96 19.10
CA HIS A 117 -1.97 9.63 18.61
C HIS A 117 -2.22 10.12 17.16
N VAL A 118 -1.71 11.31 16.84
CA VAL A 118 -1.82 11.90 15.50
C VAL A 118 -0.96 11.13 14.49
N ALA A 119 0.29 10.81 14.82
CA ALA A 119 1.17 10.03 13.93
C ALA A 119 0.68 8.57 13.77
N TYR A 120 0.03 8.02 14.79
CA TYR A 120 -0.58 6.71 14.71
C TYR A 120 -1.75 6.69 13.72
N ALA A 121 -2.53 7.78 13.60
CA ALA A 121 -3.59 7.87 12.60
C ALA A 121 -3.06 7.76 11.15
N ALA A 122 -1.85 8.25 10.88
CA ALA A 122 -1.19 8.15 9.58
C ALA A 122 -0.55 6.77 9.33
N THR A 123 -0.07 6.10 10.37
CA THR A 123 0.61 4.79 10.26
C THR A 123 -0.31 3.59 10.45
N ARG A 124 -1.53 3.77 10.99
CA ARG A 124 -2.51 2.68 11.19
C ARG A 124 -3.31 2.31 9.95
N VAL A 125 -2.97 2.87 8.80
CA VAL A 125 -3.61 2.49 7.54
C VAL A 125 -3.04 1.17 7.06
N GLU A 126 -3.87 0.28 6.57
CA GLU A 126 -3.48 -1.08 6.20
C GLU A 126 -2.36 -1.13 5.15
N PRO A 127 -2.31 -0.24 4.12
CA PRO A 127 -1.16 -0.20 3.21
C PRO A 127 0.15 0.01 3.95
N HIS A 128 0.13 0.80 5.03
CA HIS A 128 1.29 0.99 5.89
C HIS A 128 1.65 -0.30 6.64
N PHE A 129 0.69 -0.99 7.25
CA PHE A 129 0.97 -2.28 7.91
C PHE A 129 1.50 -3.33 6.94
N MET A 130 1.00 -3.37 5.71
CA MET A 130 1.52 -4.27 4.68
C MET A 130 2.97 -3.94 4.32
N LEU A 131 3.30 -2.66 4.13
CA LEU A 131 4.66 -2.22 3.83
C LEU A 131 5.62 -2.43 5.00
N SER A 132 5.22 -2.09 6.22
CA SER A 132 6.01 -2.28 7.45
C SER A 132 6.22 -3.76 7.76
N GLY A 133 5.20 -4.60 7.56
CA GLY A 133 5.30 -6.05 7.65
C GLY A 133 6.24 -6.62 6.59
N GLY A 134 6.11 -6.18 5.34
CA GLY A 134 7.02 -6.53 4.25
C GLY A 134 8.47 -6.17 4.57
N ALA A 135 8.74 -4.90 4.89
CA ALA A 135 10.08 -4.43 5.27
C ALA A 135 10.67 -5.22 6.46
N SER A 136 9.84 -5.56 7.45
CA SER A 136 10.26 -6.41 8.57
C SER A 136 10.63 -7.83 8.12
N GLY A 137 9.83 -8.44 7.23
CA GLY A 137 10.13 -9.76 6.66
C GLY A 137 11.44 -9.78 5.88
N TYR A 138 11.65 -8.77 5.02
CA TYR A 138 12.92 -8.57 4.31
C TYR A 138 14.08 -8.41 5.28
N ALA A 139 13.94 -7.55 6.29
CA ALA A 139 14.99 -7.33 7.27
C ALA A 139 15.37 -8.60 8.03
N ALA A 140 14.38 -9.38 8.46
CA ALA A 140 14.60 -10.66 9.14
C ALA A 140 15.33 -11.66 8.23
N ALA A 141 14.89 -11.80 6.98
CA ALA A 141 15.51 -12.72 6.03
C ALA A 141 16.96 -12.33 5.72
N TYR A 142 17.22 -11.05 5.42
CA TYR A 142 18.57 -10.56 5.12
C TYR A 142 19.49 -10.52 6.34
N SER A 143 18.94 -10.35 7.55
CA SER A 143 19.71 -10.50 8.79
C SER A 143 20.32 -11.89 8.89
N ILE A 144 19.51 -12.93 8.65
CA ILE A 144 19.95 -14.34 8.70
C ILE A 144 20.93 -14.64 7.55
N LEU A 145 20.57 -14.27 6.32
CA LEU A 145 21.37 -14.57 5.11
C LEU A 145 22.78 -13.95 5.16
N ASN A 146 22.94 -12.80 5.83
CA ASN A 146 24.22 -12.12 5.97
C ASN A 146 25.02 -12.51 7.22
N GLY A 147 24.78 -13.71 7.77
CA GLY A 147 25.53 -14.20 8.93
C GLY A 147 24.96 -13.76 10.29
N THR A 148 23.64 -13.58 10.37
CA THR A 148 22.93 -13.19 11.61
C THR A 148 23.35 -11.80 12.12
N ILE A 149 23.34 -10.82 11.23
CA ILE A 149 23.59 -9.43 11.61
C ILE A 149 22.37 -8.83 12.33
N ASP A 150 22.62 -7.83 13.17
CA ASP A 150 21.55 -7.06 13.82
C ASP A 150 20.57 -6.47 12.79
N VAL A 151 19.27 -6.51 13.07
CA VAL A 151 18.23 -6.02 12.14
C VAL A 151 18.34 -4.51 11.87
N GLN A 152 18.99 -3.77 12.77
CA GLN A 152 19.34 -2.36 12.60
C GLN A 152 20.49 -2.12 11.61
N ALA A 153 21.29 -3.13 11.30
CA ALA A 153 22.40 -3.04 10.33
C ALA A 153 21.99 -3.44 8.91
N VAL A 154 20.78 -3.96 8.72
CA VAL A 154 20.28 -4.36 7.40
C VAL A 154 20.00 -3.11 6.56
N ASN A 155 20.59 -3.04 5.36
CA ASN A 155 20.35 -1.94 4.41
C ASN A 155 19.01 -2.14 3.68
N ILE A 156 17.91 -1.99 4.43
CA ILE A 156 16.57 -2.26 3.92
C ILE A 156 16.20 -1.35 2.75
N LYS A 157 16.68 -0.09 2.77
CA LYS A 157 16.43 0.89 1.70
C LYS A 157 16.92 0.34 0.37
N GLN A 158 18.18 -0.11 0.32
CA GLN A 158 18.76 -0.62 -0.92
C GLN A 158 18.08 -1.93 -1.38
N ILE A 159 17.75 -2.81 -0.44
CA ILE A 159 17.05 -4.06 -0.72
C ILE A 159 15.70 -3.78 -1.39
N LEU A 160 14.89 -2.90 -0.78
CA LEU A 160 13.58 -2.54 -1.30
C LEU A 160 13.66 -1.85 -2.67
N ILE A 161 14.63 -0.94 -2.87
CA ILE A 161 14.85 -0.31 -4.20
C ILE A 161 15.21 -1.35 -5.26
N ASN A 162 16.08 -2.30 -4.94
CA ASN A 162 16.48 -3.36 -5.88
C ASN A 162 15.29 -4.26 -6.27
N ASP A 163 14.33 -4.43 -5.36
CA ASP A 163 13.09 -5.18 -5.58
C ASP A 163 11.98 -4.35 -6.25
N GLY A 164 12.30 -3.13 -6.71
CA GLY A 164 11.37 -2.27 -7.44
C GLY A 164 10.40 -1.49 -6.54
N VAL A 165 10.60 -1.48 -5.22
CA VAL A 165 9.82 -0.62 -4.32
C VAL A 165 10.24 0.83 -4.57
N LEU A 166 9.26 1.65 -4.94
CA LEU A 166 9.48 3.07 -5.13
C LEU A 166 9.72 3.74 -3.77
N LEU A 167 10.98 4.06 -3.52
CA LEU A 167 11.43 4.93 -2.43
C LEU A 167 11.91 6.22 -3.08
N HIS A 168 11.49 7.36 -2.53
CA HIS A 168 11.58 8.72 -3.08
C HIS A 168 10.64 8.90 -4.27
N TYR A 169 9.74 9.88 -4.18
CA TYR A 169 9.05 10.32 -5.39
C TYR A 169 10.08 10.86 -6.39
N PRO A 170 10.01 10.46 -7.67
CA PRO A 170 10.88 11.04 -8.69
C PRO A 170 10.71 12.56 -8.69
N GLN A 171 11.81 13.28 -8.88
CA GLN A 171 11.82 14.73 -8.91
C GLN A 171 10.83 15.20 -10.00
N GLY A 172 9.82 15.98 -9.62
CA GLY A 172 8.73 16.40 -10.51
C GLY A 172 7.43 15.59 -10.43
N HIS A 173 7.31 14.59 -9.54
CA HIS A 173 6.06 13.82 -9.42
C HIS A 173 4.89 14.61 -8.80
N CYS A 174 5.19 15.60 -7.96
CA CYS A 174 4.20 16.46 -7.29
C CYS A 174 4.41 17.95 -7.58
N ASN A 175 5.31 18.30 -8.52
CA ASN A 175 5.47 19.67 -8.96
C ASN A 175 4.65 19.84 -10.24
N GLU A 176 3.80 20.86 -10.24
CA GLU A 176 3.19 21.44 -11.45
C GLU A 176 4.21 21.68 -12.57
#